data_AF-A0A183B2Q6-F1
#
_entry.id   AF-A0A183B2Q6-F1
#
_cell.length_a   1.000
_cell.length_b   1.000
_cell.length_c   1.000
_cell.angle_alpha   90.00
_cell.angle_beta   90.00
_cell.angle_gamma   90.00
#
_symmetry.space_group_name_H-M   'P 1'
#
loop_
_entity.id
_entity.type
_entity.pdbx_description
1 polymer ?
#
loop_
_entity_poly.entity_id
_entity_poly.type
_entity_poly.pdbx_seq_one_letter_code
_entity_poly.pdbx_strand_id
1 'polypeptide(L)'
;MFYVFRFLGSCKPPPNQHAQGAKSSHYRAMNASSTAELNLLTALRTLGALQNQSGTNSTDSANSATTSVTNSSGTGQTPPTVDAVRIAVTQLSKAELLRNTQHLVDGLLRVQTRASAAAPSYLSVVLPCLFHLVNNEHQDVRIAADEGINKLIKFLRISMTHQLICELFLEIKRAQNPRAITAALAKFSMLTPRIRPSKLR
;
A
#
# COMPACT_ATOMS: atom_id res chain seq x y z
N MET A 1 -67.79 44.09 0.12
CA MET A 1 -67.42 45.30 0.88
C MET A 1 -66.36 44.87 1.90
N PHE A 2 -65.08 45.05 1.56
CA PHE A 2 -64.09 45.92 2.24
C PHE A 2 -63.82 45.52 3.72
N TYR A 3 -62.65 44.93 4.07
CA TYR A 3 -61.37 45.57 4.51
C TYR A 3 -61.51 46.25 5.91
N VAL A 4 -60.65 46.19 6.95
CA VAL A 4 -59.19 46.02 7.23
C VAL A 4 -59.07 45.71 8.76
N PHE A 5 -58.14 44.92 9.34
CA PHE A 5 -56.86 45.41 9.94
C PHE A 5 -55.90 44.30 10.44
N ARG A 6 -54.65 44.38 9.94
CA ARG A 6 -53.30 44.07 10.49
C ARG A 6 -53.09 43.08 11.66
N PHE A 7 -52.12 42.17 11.48
CA PHE A 7 -50.73 42.37 11.93
C PHE A 7 -49.76 41.36 11.27
N LEU A 8 -48.72 41.86 10.58
CA LEU A 8 -47.55 41.05 10.20
C LEU A 8 -46.65 40.90 11.43
N GLY A 9 -46.49 39.67 11.91
CA GLY A 9 -45.47 39.28 12.88
C GLY A 9 -44.42 38.39 12.21
N SER A 10 -43.30 38.98 11.81
CA SER A 10 -42.13 38.28 11.28
C SER A 10 -41.46 37.43 12.35
N CYS A 11 -41.61 36.11 12.30
CA CYS A 11 -40.74 35.19 13.05
C CYS A 11 -39.39 35.07 12.32
N LYS A 12 -38.42 35.82 12.81
CA LYS A 12 -37.01 35.76 12.44
C LYS A 12 -36.40 34.42 12.93
N PRO A 13 -35.84 33.57 12.06
CA PRO A 13 -35.08 32.41 12.53
C PRO A 13 -33.73 32.87 13.12
N PRO A 14 -33.21 32.17 14.15
CA PRO A 14 -31.95 32.54 14.80
C PRO A 14 -30.75 32.36 13.87
N PRO A 15 -29.65 33.12 14.10
CA PRO A 15 -28.50 33.13 13.23
C PRO A 15 -27.76 31.78 13.26
N ASN A 16 -27.49 31.34 12.03
CA ASN A 16 -26.76 30.17 11.62
C ASN A 16 -25.37 30.08 12.29
N GLN A 17 -25.21 29.21 13.29
CA GLN A 17 -23.92 28.89 13.91
C GLN A 17 -23.58 27.39 13.77
N HIS A 18 -23.73 26.78 12.59
CA HIS A 18 -23.12 25.46 12.34
C HIS A 18 -22.75 25.28 10.86
N ALA A 19 -21.66 25.92 10.43
CA ALA A 19 -21.10 25.65 9.09
C ALA A 19 -19.56 25.82 8.99
N GLN A 20 -18.81 25.85 10.10
CA GLN A 20 -17.35 26.01 10.06
C GLN A 20 -16.54 24.75 10.43
N GLY A 21 -17.16 23.69 10.95
CA GLY A 21 -16.45 22.44 11.30
C GLY A 21 -16.14 21.50 10.13
N ALA A 22 -16.97 21.48 9.08
CA ALA A 22 -16.88 20.45 8.04
C ALA A 22 -15.74 20.70 7.03
N LYS A 23 -15.45 21.97 6.69
CA LYS A 23 -14.41 22.31 5.70
C LYS A 23 -13.00 22.04 6.26
N SER A 24 -12.73 22.42 7.51
CA SER A 24 -11.44 22.19 8.17
C SER A 24 -11.10 20.69 8.32
N SER A 25 -12.11 19.86 8.61
CA SER A 25 -11.94 18.39 8.67
C SER A 25 -11.58 17.78 7.32
N HIS A 26 -12.13 18.30 6.23
CA HIS A 26 -11.89 17.75 4.89
C HIS A 26 -10.45 18.00 4.41
N TYR A 27 -9.89 19.20 4.66
CA TYR A 27 -8.49 19.51 4.33
C TYR A 27 -7.50 18.67 5.16
N ARG A 28 -7.80 18.46 6.45
CA ARG A 28 -6.97 17.61 7.34
C ARG A 28 -6.92 16.15 6.88
N ALA A 29 -8.05 15.61 6.40
CA ALA A 29 -8.12 14.25 5.89
C ALA A 29 -7.35 14.06 4.56
N MET A 30 -7.38 15.06 3.67
CA MET A 30 -6.59 15.03 2.43
C MET A 30 -5.08 15.07 2.71
N ASN A 31 -4.63 15.93 3.63
CA ASN A 31 -3.23 16.02 4.01
C ASN A 31 -2.73 14.71 4.65
N ALA A 32 -3.49 14.13 5.58
CA ALA A 32 -3.11 12.88 6.23
C ALA A 32 -3.00 11.69 5.25
N SER A 33 -3.81 11.69 4.20
CA SER A 33 -3.80 10.64 3.18
C SER A 33 -2.61 10.79 2.23
N SER A 34 -2.29 12.02 1.83
CA SER A 34 -1.10 12.34 1.03
C SER A 34 0.20 12.03 1.78
N THR A 35 0.26 12.34 3.08
CA THR A 35 1.40 11.98 3.93
C THR A 35 1.58 10.46 4.05
N ALA A 36 0.49 9.69 4.12
CA ALA A 36 0.61 8.24 4.24
C ALA A 36 1.08 7.57 2.95
N GLU A 37 0.65 8.05 1.79
CA GLU A 37 1.17 7.61 0.50
C GLU A 37 2.66 7.97 0.36
N LEU A 38 3.06 9.17 0.80
CA LEU A 38 4.48 9.54 0.85
C LEU A 38 5.28 8.62 1.78
N ASN A 39 4.77 8.32 2.98
CA ASN A 39 5.41 7.41 3.93
C ASN A 39 5.54 5.99 3.37
N LEU A 40 4.52 5.51 2.65
CA LEU A 40 4.56 4.23 1.93
C LEU A 40 5.71 4.20 0.93
N LEU A 41 5.78 5.20 0.06
CA LEU A 41 6.83 5.30 -0.95
C LEU A 41 8.22 5.41 -0.32
N THR A 42 8.35 6.15 0.76
CA THR A 42 9.61 6.25 1.53
C THR A 42 10.00 4.90 2.11
N ALA A 43 9.08 4.18 2.76
CA ALA A 43 9.35 2.85 3.31
C ALA A 43 9.75 1.84 2.21
N LEU A 44 9.07 1.88 1.05
CA LEU A 44 9.40 1.05 -0.10
C LEU A 44 10.78 1.36 -0.67
N ARG A 45 11.19 2.63 -0.75
CA ARG A 45 12.57 2.99 -1.14
C ARG A 45 13.60 2.57 -0.11
N THR A 46 13.32 2.78 1.18
CA THR A 46 14.23 2.38 2.26
C THR A 46 14.48 0.88 2.27
N LEU A 47 13.45 0.08 1.94
CA LEU A 47 13.58 -1.36 1.78
C LEU A 47 14.11 -1.77 0.40
N GLY A 48 14.48 -0.84 -0.49
CA GLY A 48 15.00 -1.15 -1.82
C GLY A 48 13.98 -1.75 -2.79
N ALA A 49 12.69 -1.71 -2.46
CA ALA A 49 11.60 -2.27 -3.26
C ALA A 49 11.16 -1.35 -4.41
N LEU A 50 11.49 -0.06 -4.34
CA LEU A 50 11.39 0.90 -5.43
C LEU A 50 12.76 1.54 -5.66
N GLN A 51 13.34 1.36 -6.84
CA GLN A 51 14.49 2.16 -7.28
C GLN A 51 13.99 3.47 -7.88
N ASN A 52 14.58 4.60 -7.46
CA ASN A 52 14.41 5.85 -8.18
C ASN A 52 15.05 5.70 -9.57
N GLN A 53 14.35 6.11 -10.63
CA GLN A 53 15.00 6.54 -11.88
C GLN A 53 15.72 7.87 -11.61
N SER A 54 16.80 7.83 -10.84
CA SER A 54 17.77 8.92 -10.77
C SER A 54 18.95 8.49 -11.62
N GLY A 55 18.98 8.97 -12.87
CA GLY A 55 20.10 8.76 -13.77
C GLY A 55 21.40 9.26 -13.13
N THR A 56 22.34 8.36 -12.92
CA THR A 56 23.74 8.71 -12.77
C THR A 56 24.30 8.92 -14.17
N ASN A 57 24.22 10.15 -14.68
CA ASN A 57 25.15 10.59 -15.70
C ASN A 57 26.51 10.77 -15.02
N SER A 58 27.38 9.77 -15.15
CA SER A 58 28.82 9.93 -15.01
C SER A 58 29.45 9.16 -16.14
N THR A 59 29.89 9.96 -17.12
CA THR A 59 30.78 9.61 -18.22
C THR A 59 31.99 8.84 -17.72
N ASP A 60 32.24 7.66 -18.29
CA ASP A 60 33.53 7.41 -18.95
C ASP A 60 33.41 6.24 -19.96
N SER A 61 34.00 6.48 -21.11
CA SER A 61 33.91 5.71 -22.36
C SER A 61 34.75 4.43 -22.35
N ALA A 62 34.23 3.34 -22.94
CA ALA A 62 34.79 2.72 -24.16
C ALA A 62 34.09 1.40 -24.56
N ASN A 63 33.64 1.38 -25.82
CA ASN A 63 33.55 0.27 -26.77
C ASN A 63 32.73 -1.00 -26.45
N SER A 64 31.57 -1.14 -27.09
CA SER A 64 31.43 -1.97 -28.31
C SER A 64 30.00 -1.99 -28.83
N ALA A 65 29.89 -1.85 -30.14
CA ALA A 65 28.64 -1.84 -30.90
C ALA A 65 27.87 -3.17 -30.77
N THR A 66 26.54 -3.09 -30.65
CA THR A 66 25.60 -3.82 -31.52
C THR A 66 24.21 -3.20 -31.36
N THR A 67 23.72 -2.70 -32.48
CA THR A 67 22.39 -2.16 -32.73
C THR A 67 21.32 -3.23 -32.53
N SER A 68 20.33 -2.98 -31.66
CA SER A 68 18.99 -3.52 -31.87
C SER A 68 17.95 -2.53 -31.34
N VAL A 69 17.20 -1.98 -32.28
CA VAL A 69 16.04 -1.14 -32.06
C VAL A 69 14.91 -2.02 -31.55
N THR A 70 14.38 -1.74 -30.37
CA THR A 70 13.03 -2.16 -29.98
C THR A 70 12.34 -1.01 -29.28
N ASN A 71 11.39 -0.39 -30.01
CA ASN A 71 10.34 0.43 -29.42
C ASN A 71 9.60 -0.39 -28.36
N SER A 72 9.61 0.06 -27.11
CA SER A 72 8.65 -0.38 -26.11
C SER A 72 8.13 0.82 -25.33
N SER A 73 6.84 1.08 -25.54
CA SER A 73 6.01 1.99 -24.78
C SER A 73 6.03 1.57 -23.30
N GLY A 74 6.44 2.51 -22.45
CA GLY A 74 6.69 2.30 -21.04
C GLY A 74 5.46 1.85 -20.24
N THR A 75 5.65 0.80 -19.46
CA THR A 75 5.11 0.54 -18.11
C THR A 75 5.89 -0.64 -17.52
N GLY A 76 7.23 -0.56 -17.53
CA GLY A 76 8.10 -1.55 -16.92
C GLY A 76 8.37 -1.21 -15.46
N GLN A 77 7.48 -1.57 -14.54
CA GLN A 77 7.93 -1.82 -13.17
C GLN A 77 8.70 -3.14 -13.22
N THR A 78 10.03 -3.05 -13.22
CA THR A 78 10.88 -4.20 -12.95
C THR A 78 10.48 -4.79 -11.60
N PRO A 79 10.39 -6.13 -11.47
CA PRO A 79 10.04 -6.75 -10.21
C PRO A 79 11.00 -6.24 -9.12
N PRO A 80 10.52 -6.01 -7.88
CA PRO A 80 11.43 -5.67 -6.78
C PRO A 80 12.50 -6.76 -6.74
N THR A 81 13.76 -6.39 -6.92
CA THR A 81 14.85 -7.35 -6.83
C THR A 81 14.79 -7.87 -5.41
N VAL A 82 14.26 -9.08 -5.23
CA VAL A 82 14.00 -9.73 -3.93
C VAL A 82 15.26 -9.66 -3.04
N ASP A 83 16.44 -9.68 -3.68
CA ASP A 83 17.73 -9.53 -3.02
C ASP A 83 17.99 -8.14 -2.43
N ALA A 84 17.53 -7.06 -3.05
CA ALA A 84 17.69 -5.71 -2.51
C ALA A 84 16.91 -5.53 -1.19
N VAL A 85 15.69 -6.08 -1.12
CA VAL A 85 14.88 -6.08 0.10
C VAL A 85 15.54 -6.91 1.19
N ARG A 86 16.07 -8.09 0.84
CA ARG A 86 16.82 -8.94 1.77
C ARG A 86 18.03 -8.22 2.36
N ILE A 87 18.82 -7.56 1.51
CA ILE A 87 20.00 -6.81 1.93
C ILE A 87 19.61 -5.63 2.83
N ALA A 88 18.58 -4.87 2.47
CA ALA A 88 18.14 -3.73 3.28
C ALA A 88 17.67 -4.17 4.68
N VAL A 89 16.91 -5.28 4.76
CA VAL A 89 16.37 -5.78 6.03
C VAL A 89 17.47 -6.21 7.03
N THR A 90 18.66 -6.60 6.57
CA THR A 90 19.78 -6.96 7.46
C THR A 90 20.61 -5.76 7.91
N GLN A 91 20.52 -4.62 7.23
CA GLN A 91 21.30 -3.41 7.55
C GLN A 91 20.52 -2.41 8.40
N LEU A 92 19.19 -2.45 8.37
CA LEU A 92 18.35 -1.53 9.11
C LEU A 92 18.25 -1.90 10.59
N SER A 93 18.13 -0.88 11.44
CA SER A 93 17.86 -1.09 12.86
C SER A 93 16.44 -1.63 13.08
N LYS A 94 16.25 -2.38 14.18
CA LYS A 94 14.93 -2.86 14.62
C LYS A 94 13.86 -1.77 14.63
N ALA A 95 14.18 -0.58 15.12
CA ALA A 95 13.24 0.53 15.21
C ALA A 95 12.78 1.01 13.82
N GLU A 96 13.71 1.06 12.85
CA GLU A 96 13.40 1.41 11.46
C GLU A 96 12.56 0.33 10.78
N LEU A 97 12.85 -0.95 11.02
CA LEU A 97 12.06 -2.06 10.47
C LEU A 97 10.62 -2.02 10.98
N LEU A 98 10.41 -1.80 12.28
CA LEU A 98 9.07 -1.64 12.86
C LEU A 98 8.33 -0.45 12.25
N ARG A 99 9.01 0.70 12.15
CA ARG A 99 8.45 1.90 11.53
C ARG A 99 8.07 1.67 10.06
N ASN A 100 8.94 1.04 9.28
CA ASN A 100 8.70 0.73 7.87
C ASN A 100 7.54 -0.25 7.71
N THR A 101 7.46 -1.29 8.55
CA THR A 101 6.33 -2.23 8.57
C THR A 101 5.00 -1.49 8.73
N GLN A 102 4.95 -0.54 9.68
CA GLN A 102 3.75 0.26 9.90
C GLN A 102 3.41 1.14 8.69
N HIS A 103 4.38 1.84 8.12
CA HIS A 103 4.17 2.71 6.96
C HIS A 103 3.71 1.94 5.71
N LEU A 104 4.23 0.73 5.49
CA LEU A 104 3.79 -0.15 4.41
C LEU A 104 2.31 -0.49 4.52
N VAL A 105 1.88 -0.93 5.71
CA VAL A 105 0.51 -1.40 5.95
C VAL A 105 -0.47 -0.24 5.96
N ASP A 106 -0.23 0.79 6.77
CA ASP A 106 -1.13 1.94 6.91
C ASP A 106 -1.19 2.74 5.60
N GLY A 107 -0.06 2.87 4.91
CA GLY A 107 0.02 3.53 3.61
C GLY A 107 -0.81 2.82 2.56
N LEU A 108 -0.65 1.50 2.39
CA LEU A 108 -1.44 0.73 1.43
C LEU A 108 -2.93 0.78 1.73
N LEU A 109 -3.31 0.66 3.00
CA LEU A 109 -4.71 0.75 3.43
C LEU A 109 -5.34 2.12 3.18
N ARG A 110 -4.55 3.20 3.13
CA ARG A 110 -5.02 4.56 2.78
C ARG A 110 -5.04 4.82 1.28
N VAL A 111 -4.09 4.26 0.52
CA VAL A 111 -4.08 4.39 -0.94
C VAL A 111 -5.30 3.69 -1.54
N GLN A 112 -5.65 2.51 -1.01
CA GLN A 112 -6.77 1.73 -1.53
C GLN A 112 -8.15 2.34 -1.22
N THR A 113 -8.33 3.12 -0.15
CA THR A 113 -9.63 3.78 0.15
C THR A 113 -10.02 4.81 -0.90
N ARG A 114 -9.06 5.34 -1.66
CA ARG A 114 -9.31 6.27 -2.77
C ARG A 114 -9.68 5.56 -4.08
N ALA A 115 -9.87 4.24 -4.04
CA ALA A 115 -10.02 3.40 -5.22
C ALA A 115 -8.94 3.61 -6.29
N SER A 116 -7.73 4.00 -5.87
CA SER A 116 -6.61 4.27 -6.77
C SER A 116 -6.28 3.03 -7.61
N ALA A 117 -6.14 3.24 -8.93
CA ALA A 117 -5.69 2.19 -9.85
C ALA A 117 -4.26 1.71 -9.54
N ALA A 118 -3.47 2.48 -8.78
CA ALA A 118 -2.14 2.11 -8.35
C ALA A 118 -2.13 1.15 -7.14
N ALA A 119 -3.24 1.04 -6.40
CA ALA A 119 -3.28 0.23 -5.17
C ALA A 119 -2.90 -1.26 -5.38
N PRO A 120 -3.34 -1.95 -6.45
CA PRO A 120 -2.89 -3.32 -6.74
C PRO A 120 -1.39 -3.42 -7.02
N SER A 121 -0.80 -2.46 -7.72
CA SER A 121 0.65 -2.40 -7.96
C SER A 121 1.42 -2.26 -6.64
N TYR A 122 0.97 -1.40 -5.73
CA TYR A 122 1.58 -1.31 -4.40
C TYR A 122 1.46 -2.61 -3.60
N LEU A 123 0.32 -3.32 -3.68
CA LEU A 123 0.16 -4.60 -2.99
C LEU A 123 1.21 -5.62 -3.44
N SER A 124 1.49 -5.70 -4.74
CA SER A 124 2.50 -6.61 -5.32
C SER A 124 3.92 -6.33 -4.83
N VAL A 125 4.21 -5.13 -4.35
CA VAL A 125 5.53 -4.77 -3.80
C VAL A 125 5.55 -4.87 -2.27
N VAL A 126 4.46 -4.44 -1.61
CA VAL A 126 4.33 -4.43 -0.14
C VAL A 126 4.28 -5.85 0.42
N LEU A 127 3.51 -6.76 -0.18
CA LEU A 127 3.31 -8.09 0.39
C LEU A 127 4.62 -8.91 0.46
N PRO A 128 5.46 -8.96 -0.59
CA PRO A 128 6.78 -9.58 -0.50
C PRO A 128 7.65 -8.93 0.58
N CYS A 129 7.64 -7.60 0.75
CA CYS A 129 8.41 -6.93 1.80
C CYS A 129 7.98 -7.40 3.19
N LEU A 130 6.68 -7.55 3.45
CA LEU A 130 6.17 -8.07 4.71
C LEU A 130 6.60 -9.51 4.96
N PHE A 131 6.63 -10.36 3.94
CA PHE A 131 7.10 -11.75 4.09
C PHE A 131 8.60 -11.84 4.38
N HIS A 132 9.42 -10.91 3.87
CA HIS A 132 10.82 -10.81 4.29
C HIS A 132 10.94 -10.46 5.78
N LEU A 133 10.10 -9.55 6.27
CA LEU A 133 10.08 -9.13 7.68
C LEU A 133 9.55 -10.22 8.62
N VAL A 134 8.65 -11.09 8.17
CA VAL A 134 8.20 -12.29 8.92
C VAL A 134 9.36 -13.25 9.22
N ASN A 135 10.42 -13.24 8.40
CA ASN A 135 11.64 -14.03 8.63
C ASN A 135 12.76 -13.25 9.34
N ASN A 136 12.51 -12.08 9.90
CA ASN A 136 13.54 -11.29 10.56
C ASN A 136 14.05 -11.94 11.86
N GLU A 137 15.28 -11.64 12.27
CA GLU A 137 15.88 -12.13 13.52
C GLU A 137 15.14 -11.61 14.77
N HIS A 138 14.62 -10.39 14.71
CA HIS A 138 13.93 -9.76 15.84
C HIS A 138 12.47 -10.20 15.91
N GLN A 139 12.08 -10.75 17.06
CA GLN A 139 10.72 -11.25 17.28
C GLN A 139 9.65 -10.18 17.07
N ASP A 140 9.86 -8.97 17.58
CA ASP A 140 8.88 -7.88 17.47
C ASP A 140 8.62 -7.50 16.01
N VAL A 141 9.67 -7.51 15.17
CA VAL A 141 9.55 -7.25 13.74
C VAL A 141 8.72 -8.35 13.08
N ARG A 142 8.96 -9.62 13.44
CA ARG A 142 8.17 -10.75 12.92
C ARG A 142 6.69 -10.64 13.30
N ILE A 143 6.40 -10.29 14.56
CA ILE A 143 5.03 -10.13 15.06
C ILE A 143 4.35 -8.96 14.33
N ALA A 144 5.01 -7.81 14.25
CA ALA A 144 4.46 -6.63 13.56
C ALA A 144 4.18 -6.91 12.08
N ALA A 145 5.05 -7.68 11.40
CA ALA A 145 4.85 -8.06 10.01
C ALA A 145 3.65 -9.02 9.85
N ASP A 146 3.52 -10.05 10.70
CA ASP A 146 2.38 -10.97 10.64
C ASP A 146 1.06 -10.25 10.92
N GLU A 147 1.02 -9.39 11.95
CA GLU A 147 -0.12 -8.53 12.24
C GLU A 147 -0.45 -7.60 11.08
N GLY A 148 0.57 -7.05 10.42
CA GLY A 148 0.43 -6.23 9.22
C GLY A 148 -0.27 -6.98 8.10
N ILE A 149 0.15 -8.21 7.81
CA ILE A 149 -0.49 -9.07 6.81
C ILE A 149 -1.94 -9.38 7.21
N ASN A 150 -2.20 -9.68 8.49
CA ASN A 150 -3.55 -9.91 9.00
C ASN A 150 -4.46 -8.69 8.83
N LYS A 151 -3.93 -7.48 9.08
CA LYS A 151 -4.64 -6.22 8.84
C LYS A 151 -4.96 -6.03 7.36
N LEU A 152 -4.02 -6.30 6.45
CA LEU A 152 -4.26 -6.24 5.02
C LEU A 152 -5.38 -7.21 4.58
N ILE A 153 -5.34 -8.47 5.02
CA ILE A 153 -6.38 -9.47 4.73
C ILE A 153 -7.77 -9.02 5.21
N LYS A 154 -7.82 -8.35 6.37
CA LYS A 154 -9.07 -7.89 6.99
C LYS A 154 -9.65 -6.64 6.33
N PHE A 155 -8.80 -5.68 5.94
CA PHE A 155 -9.24 -4.34 5.57
C PHE A 155 -9.06 -3.97 4.10
N LEU A 156 -8.35 -4.77 3.30
CA LEU A 156 -8.30 -4.55 1.85
C LEU A 156 -9.69 -4.70 1.21
N ARG A 157 -9.97 -3.86 0.21
CA ARG A 157 -11.19 -3.96 -0.60
C ARG A 157 -11.35 -5.36 -1.18
N ILE A 158 -12.62 -5.81 -1.25
CA ILE A 158 -13.00 -7.10 -1.84
C ILE A 158 -12.46 -7.25 -3.27
N SER A 159 -12.45 -6.16 -4.05
CA SER A 159 -11.90 -6.14 -5.42
C SER A 159 -10.41 -6.50 -5.51
N MET A 160 -9.66 -6.36 -4.42
CA MET A 160 -8.23 -6.70 -4.35
C MET A 160 -7.97 -8.09 -3.78
N THR A 161 -9.00 -8.81 -3.36
CA THR A 161 -8.86 -10.14 -2.74
C THR A 161 -8.20 -11.13 -3.70
N HIS A 162 -8.54 -11.08 -5.00
CA HIS A 162 -7.90 -11.94 -5.99
C HIS A 162 -6.40 -11.66 -6.13
N GLN A 163 -6.00 -10.39 -6.15
CA GLN A 163 -4.58 -10.02 -6.20
C GLN A 163 -3.84 -10.53 -4.96
N LEU A 164 -4.41 -10.36 -3.77
CA LEU A 164 -3.84 -10.86 -2.53
C LEU A 164 -3.62 -12.37 -2.55
N ILE A 165 -4.59 -13.14 -3.08
CA ILE A 165 -4.48 -14.59 -3.24
C ILE A 165 -3.35 -14.95 -4.22
N CYS A 166 -3.23 -14.25 -5.35
CA CYS A 166 -2.15 -14.46 -6.31
C CYS A 166 -0.78 -14.19 -5.68
N GLU A 167 -0.61 -13.11 -4.92
CA GLU A 167 0.66 -12.79 -4.26
C GLU A 167 1.02 -13.83 -3.19
N LEU A 168 0.05 -14.30 -2.39
CA LEU A 168 0.28 -15.40 -1.44
C LEU A 168 0.72 -16.69 -2.15
N PHE A 169 0.09 -17.02 -3.28
CA PHE A 169 0.47 -18.17 -4.08
C PHE A 169 1.88 -18.02 -4.66
N LEU A 170 2.24 -16.82 -5.14
CA LEU A 170 3.60 -16.53 -5.62
C LEU A 170 4.63 -16.68 -4.50
N GLU A 171 4.31 -16.25 -3.28
CA GLU A 171 5.19 -16.42 -2.12
C GLU A 171 5.40 -17.90 -1.78
N ILE A 172 4.32 -18.69 -1.74
CA ILE A 172 4.39 -20.15 -1.51
C ILE A 172 5.25 -20.81 -2.58
N LYS A 173 5.03 -20.46 -3.85
CA LYS A 173 5.78 -20.99 -4.99
C LYS A 173 7.26 -20.61 -4.95
N ARG A 174 7.61 -19.42 -4.43
CA ARG A 174 9.00 -18.96 -4.32
C ARG A 174 9.79 -19.79 -3.30
N ALA A 175 9.10 -20.33 -2.29
CA ALA A 175 9.62 -21.30 -1.32
C ALA A 175 10.96 -20.94 -0.67
N GLN A 176 11.25 -19.65 -0.45
CA GLN A 176 12.57 -19.20 0.03
C GLN A 176 12.82 -19.48 1.51
N ASN A 177 11.77 -19.54 2.32
CA ASN A 177 11.91 -19.62 3.77
C ASN A 177 10.74 -20.39 4.42
N PRO A 178 11.00 -21.39 5.29
CA PRO A 178 9.96 -22.22 5.87
C PRO A 178 8.95 -21.43 6.72
N ARG A 179 9.41 -20.38 7.43
CA ARG A 179 8.55 -19.53 8.25
C ARG A 179 7.63 -18.67 7.38
N ALA A 180 8.18 -18.06 6.33
CA ALA A 180 7.38 -17.30 5.36
C ALA A 180 6.38 -18.19 4.62
N ILE A 181 6.78 -19.40 4.20
CA ILE A 181 5.90 -20.39 3.56
C ILE A 181 4.75 -20.78 4.49
N THR A 182 5.06 -21.11 5.74
CA THR A 182 4.03 -21.50 6.73
C THR A 182 3.05 -20.36 6.97
N ALA A 183 3.53 -19.13 7.12
CA ALA A 183 2.68 -17.95 7.25
C ALA A 183 1.82 -17.75 6.00
N ALA A 184 2.40 -17.83 4.80
CA ALA A 184 1.68 -17.67 3.54
C ALA A 184 0.60 -18.74 3.35
N LEU A 185 0.88 -20.01 3.65
CA LEU A 185 -0.09 -21.10 3.63
C LEU A 185 -1.23 -20.86 4.62
N ALA A 186 -0.91 -20.46 5.85
CA ALA A 186 -1.91 -20.14 6.86
C ALA A 186 -2.82 -19.00 6.38
N LYS A 187 -2.26 -17.91 5.85
CA LYS A 187 -3.04 -16.79 5.30
C LYS A 187 -3.85 -17.18 4.07
N PHE A 188 -3.30 -18.01 3.20
CA PHE A 188 -3.99 -18.50 2.01
C PHE A 188 -5.22 -19.33 2.39
N SER A 189 -5.11 -20.21 3.40
CA SER A 189 -6.23 -21.01 3.90
C SER A 189 -7.41 -20.15 4.41
N MET A 190 -7.10 -19.01 5.04
CA MET A 190 -8.13 -18.05 5.50
C MET A 190 -8.89 -17.39 4.34
N LEU A 191 -8.29 -17.34 3.15
CA LEU A 191 -8.88 -16.73 1.96
C LEU A 191 -9.54 -17.74 1.03
N THR A 192 -9.31 -19.04 1.20
CA THR A 192 -9.91 -20.10 0.39
C THR A 192 -11.44 -19.99 0.26
N PRO A 193 -12.21 -19.69 1.33
CA PRO A 193 -13.66 -19.53 1.23
C PRO A 193 -14.11 -18.34 0.35
N ARG A 194 -13.21 -17.38 0.07
CA ARG A 194 -13.48 -16.20 -0.75
C ARG A 194 -13.19 -16.42 -2.23
N ILE A 195 -12.62 -17.56 -2.61
CA ILE A 195 -12.34 -17.91 -4.00
C ILE A 195 -13.65 -18.28 -4.70
N ARG A 196 -13.95 -17.63 -5.82
CA ARG A 196 -15.13 -17.96 -6.62
C ARG A 196 -14.95 -19.36 -7.23
N PRO A 197 -15.99 -20.22 -7.25
CA PRO A 197 -15.89 -21.55 -7.83
C PRO A 197 -15.43 -21.57 -9.30
N SER A 198 -15.75 -20.53 -10.07
CA SER A 198 -15.33 -20.38 -11.47
C SER A 198 -13.83 -20.13 -11.67
N LYS A 199 -13.08 -19.88 -10.59
CA LYS A 199 -11.63 -19.63 -10.60
C LYS A 199 -10.85 -20.71 -9.83
N LEU A 200 -11.51 -21.80 -9.43
CA LEU A 200 -10.89 -22.91 -8.69
C LEU A 200 -10.13 -23.90 -9.60
N ARG A 201 -10.52 -23.99 -10.87
CA ARG A 201 -9.94 -24.88 -11.88
C ARG A 201 -9.09 -24.06 -12.85
#